data_AF-A0A519TWC2-F1
#
_entry.id   AF-A0A519TWC2-F1
#
_cell.length_a   1.000
_cell.length_b   1.000
_cell.length_c   1.000
_cell.angle_alpha   90.00
_cell.angle_beta   90.00
_cell.angle_gamma   90.00
#
_symmetry.space_group_name_H-M   'P 1'
#
loop_
_entity.id
_entity.type
_entity.pdbx_description
1 polymer ?
#
loop_
_entity_poly.entity_id
_entity_poly.type
_entity_poly.pdbx_seq_one_letter_code
_entity_poly.pdbx_strand_id
1 'polypeptide(L)'
;MLGKGVEEWVWQSVFNAYFNIIICKEILAFVKSCIEKGLLKEAQIHDALKRVNQKLQTTGSGFSLAETNYRFESILDSIESYSNDPEMPKPIGLHAGTLINVLLEELRQISLFQSSRFHVFIDEFEELNVLQQKQINTLVKQSRYWLVYDIGVKSNGRYSEETISGEIIQEPHDFIHHYPESSSFNRQQDYEELLFSICKKRLQDYIPEKFSQNPDFYDINFYLHYYGRKVELEEFASKPKFKKIKTLLKEMIDIENLRLKIYNSQQIEDVYTVLIETSPDIVRMHISLLNRKTKVTVKDLYENAKVNSAKYKDWKGNMLFATYFLLCKELDVNKKYHGLKTFSMLSSGVIRSFLEICESAFDFAFSDNFSFENPRMLTLEEQTQAAHYVSQSKVAKIDGFVPDGVYLKRLTLALGRLFYLKHTDSAATLGEPEPNHFFTKPSELKSLSNEAMRVLEHAVMHNVLQFDMPTKEKNDSIETTDYHLNHIFCPYFKISHRRKRKLYIDPKDLKILLVGNNSDVDKVIKSLANQQGDVIQGVINFFGNDLSGKI
;
A
#
# COMPACT_ATOMS: atom_id res chain seq x y z
N MET A 1 -12.61 25.59 8.44
CA MET A 1 -12.98 26.94 8.93
C MET A 1 -12.31 27.99 8.05
N LEU A 2 -12.72 28.11 6.79
CA LEU A 2 -12.34 29.22 5.91
C LEU A 2 -13.63 29.70 5.24
N GLY A 3 -13.80 31.01 5.11
CA GLY A 3 -15.02 31.63 4.60
C GLY A 3 -15.87 32.25 5.71
N LYS A 4 -16.62 33.29 5.36
CA LYS A 4 -17.35 34.26 6.21
C LYS A 4 -16.60 35.56 6.58
N GLY A 5 -15.55 35.94 5.84
CA GLY A 5 -14.94 37.28 5.96
C GLY A 5 -14.13 37.52 7.24
N VAL A 6 -13.78 36.46 7.97
CA VAL A 6 -12.94 36.50 9.17
C VAL A 6 -11.49 36.21 8.82
N GLU A 7 -10.57 36.99 9.38
CA GLU A 7 -9.12 36.84 9.22
C GLU A 7 -8.60 35.46 9.66
N GLU A 8 -7.64 34.91 8.93
CA GLU A 8 -7.10 33.55 9.15
C GLU A 8 -6.54 33.34 10.56
N TRP A 9 -5.84 34.34 11.11
CA TRP A 9 -5.26 34.26 12.46
C TRP A 9 -6.32 34.11 13.56
N VAL A 10 -7.56 34.55 13.30
CA VAL A 10 -8.68 34.37 14.23
C VAL A 10 -9.09 32.90 14.27
N TRP A 11 -9.28 32.27 13.10
CA TRP A 11 -9.61 30.84 13.02
C TRP A 11 -8.51 29.95 13.59
N GLN A 12 -7.26 30.35 13.41
CA GLN A 12 -6.12 29.70 14.06
C GLN A 12 -6.24 29.78 15.59
N SER A 13 -6.57 30.94 16.14
CA SER A 13 -6.76 31.10 17.59
C SER A 13 -7.94 30.26 18.12
N VAL A 14 -9.04 30.17 17.36
CA VAL A 14 -10.21 29.34 17.67
C VAL A 14 -9.84 27.85 17.68
N PHE A 15 -9.13 27.37 16.66
CA PHE A 15 -8.70 25.97 16.60
C PHE A 15 -7.75 25.63 17.75
N ASN A 16 -6.79 26.51 18.07
CA ASN A 16 -5.91 26.30 19.21
C ASN A 16 -6.70 26.15 20.51
N ALA A 17 -7.73 26.98 20.73
CA ALA A 17 -8.57 26.85 21.92
C ALA A 17 -9.34 25.52 21.93
N TYR A 18 -9.96 25.16 20.81
CA TYR A 18 -10.64 23.87 20.62
C TYR A 18 -9.70 22.69 20.94
N PHE A 19 -8.54 22.63 20.28
CA PHE A 19 -7.59 21.53 20.42
C PHE A 19 -7.07 21.40 21.87
N ASN A 20 -6.70 22.52 22.50
CA ASN A 20 -6.29 22.53 23.90
C ASN A 20 -7.38 21.94 24.81
N ILE A 21 -8.64 22.33 24.63
CA ILE A 21 -9.75 21.89 25.46
C ILE A 21 -10.03 20.40 25.26
N ILE A 22 -10.09 19.92 24.01
CA ILE A 22 -10.33 18.51 23.71
C ILE A 22 -9.28 17.62 24.38
N ILE A 23 -7.99 17.95 24.23
CA ILE A 23 -6.92 17.15 24.86
C ILE A 23 -6.97 17.27 26.39
N CYS A 24 -7.25 18.45 26.95
CA CYS A 24 -7.37 18.61 28.40
C CYS A 24 -8.56 17.83 28.98
N LYS A 25 -9.69 17.73 28.26
CA LYS A 25 -10.84 16.89 28.66
C LYS A 25 -10.45 15.42 28.75
N GLU A 26 -9.71 14.89 27.77
CA GLU A 26 -9.21 13.52 27.80
C GLU A 26 -8.26 13.27 28.98
N ILE A 27 -7.35 14.22 29.25
CA ILE A 27 -6.46 14.15 30.41
C ILE A 27 -7.26 14.16 31.73
N LEU A 28 -8.25 15.05 31.87
CA LEU A 28 -9.08 15.10 33.08
C LEU A 28 -9.98 13.87 33.22
N ALA A 29 -10.44 13.26 32.14
CA ALA A 29 -11.19 12.00 32.16
C ALA A 29 -10.31 10.84 32.68
N PHE A 30 -9.05 10.78 32.24
CA PHE A 30 -8.06 9.85 32.78
C PHE A 30 -7.81 10.10 34.27
N VAL A 31 -7.59 11.35 34.68
CA VAL A 31 -7.40 11.71 36.10
C VAL A 31 -8.62 11.37 36.95
N LYS A 32 -9.84 11.62 36.44
CA LYS A 32 -11.09 11.22 37.10
C LYS A 32 -11.12 9.71 37.33
N SER A 33 -10.73 8.92 36.34
CA SER A 33 -10.64 7.46 36.46
C SER A 33 -9.62 7.02 37.52
N CYS A 34 -8.50 7.75 37.67
CA CYS A 34 -7.56 7.51 38.77
C CYS A 34 -8.17 7.82 40.14
N ILE A 35 -8.97 8.88 40.26
CA ILE A 35 -9.67 9.24 41.50
C ILE A 35 -10.72 8.17 41.86
N GLU A 36 -11.53 7.75 40.89
CA GLU A 36 -12.56 6.70 41.06
C GLU A 36 -11.94 5.36 41.50
N LYS A 37 -10.72 5.06 41.03
CA LYS A 37 -9.94 3.88 41.46
C LYS A 37 -9.19 4.07 42.78
N GLY A 38 -9.30 5.22 43.43
CA GLY A 38 -8.63 5.53 44.70
C GLY A 38 -7.11 5.72 44.58
N LEU A 39 -6.58 5.89 43.36
CA LEU A 39 -5.16 6.14 43.12
C LEU A 39 -4.76 7.59 43.44
N LEU A 40 -5.75 8.49 43.47
CA LEU A 40 -5.57 9.93 43.67
C LEU A 40 -6.79 10.51 44.40
N LYS A 41 -6.59 11.58 45.17
CA LYS A 41 -7.69 12.40 45.70
C LYS A 41 -7.80 13.70 44.90
N GLU A 42 -9.02 14.20 44.70
CA GLU A 42 -9.25 15.45 43.94
C GLU A 42 -8.50 16.66 44.55
N ALA A 43 -8.32 16.71 45.87
CA ALA A 43 -7.53 17.74 46.52
C ALA A 43 -6.07 17.81 46.01
N GLN A 44 -5.51 16.70 45.51
CA GLN A 44 -4.15 16.65 44.98
C GLN A 44 -4.01 17.28 43.59
N ILE A 45 -5.12 17.51 42.88
CA ILE A 45 -5.12 18.16 41.55
C ILE A 45 -5.62 19.60 41.61
N HIS A 46 -5.89 20.13 42.81
CA HIS A 46 -6.46 21.47 42.99
C HIS A 46 -5.61 22.55 42.31
N ASP A 47 -4.28 22.51 42.45
CA ASP A 47 -3.38 23.47 41.81
C ASP A 47 -3.42 23.37 40.28
N ALA A 48 -3.52 22.15 39.74
CA ALA A 48 -3.67 21.93 38.30
C ALA A 48 -4.98 22.54 37.76
N LEU A 49 -6.10 22.27 38.44
CA LEU A 49 -7.40 22.84 38.08
C LEU A 49 -7.42 24.36 38.19
N LYS A 50 -6.81 24.90 39.25
CA LYS A 50 -6.68 26.34 39.46
C LYS A 50 -5.90 27.00 38.32
N ARG A 51 -4.75 26.44 37.96
CA ARG A 51 -3.87 26.99 36.90
C ARG A 51 -4.54 26.94 35.53
N VAL A 52 -5.26 25.85 35.23
CA VAL A 52 -6.08 25.72 34.01
C VAL A 52 -7.15 26.80 33.98
N ASN A 53 -7.97 26.95 35.02
CA ASN A 53 -9.04 27.96 35.03
C ASN A 53 -8.53 29.40 35.00
N GLN A 54 -7.36 29.67 35.59
CA GLN A 54 -6.68 30.97 35.46
C GLN A 54 -6.28 31.27 34.01
N LYS A 55 -5.78 30.27 33.27
CA LYS A 55 -5.48 30.42 31.84
C LYS A 55 -6.74 30.62 30.99
N LEU A 56 -7.86 30.09 31.44
CA LEU A 56 -9.19 30.35 30.86
C LEU A 56 -9.82 31.66 31.33
N GLN A 57 -9.07 32.52 32.04
CA GLN A 57 -9.53 33.82 32.55
C GLN A 57 -10.76 33.73 33.47
N THR A 58 -10.93 32.58 34.15
CA THR A 58 -12.03 32.37 35.10
C THR A 58 -11.63 32.86 36.50
N THR A 59 -12.52 33.61 37.15
CA THR A 59 -12.33 34.13 38.51
C THR A 59 -12.86 33.14 39.56
N GLY A 60 -12.06 32.86 40.59
CA GLY A 60 -12.41 31.91 41.66
C GLY A 60 -11.18 31.22 42.25
N SER A 61 -11.38 30.50 43.36
CA SER A 61 -10.30 29.76 44.05
C SER A 61 -10.64 28.30 44.36
N GLY A 62 -11.91 27.90 44.23
CA GLY A 62 -12.43 26.57 44.60
C GLY A 62 -12.81 25.71 43.40
N PHE A 63 -11.96 25.64 42.37
CA PHE A 63 -12.29 24.87 41.16
C PHE A 63 -12.30 23.37 41.43
N SER A 64 -13.41 22.73 41.11
CA SER A 64 -13.55 21.27 41.06
C SER A 64 -13.34 20.75 39.65
N LEU A 65 -13.17 19.43 39.52
CA LEU A 65 -13.12 18.76 38.22
C LEU A 65 -14.42 18.96 37.45
N ALA A 66 -15.57 18.89 38.14
CA ALA A 66 -16.88 19.13 37.55
C ALA A 66 -17.04 20.57 37.03
N GLU A 67 -16.60 21.56 37.82
CA GLU A 67 -16.66 22.97 37.41
C GLU A 67 -15.73 23.25 36.21
N THR A 68 -14.51 22.70 36.23
CA THR A 68 -13.56 22.85 35.12
C THR A 68 -14.11 22.23 33.83
N ASN A 69 -14.72 21.05 33.91
CA ASN A 69 -15.37 20.41 32.76
C ASN A 69 -16.56 21.24 32.26
N TYR A 70 -17.40 21.77 33.15
CA TYR A 70 -18.50 22.66 32.74
C TYR A 70 -17.98 23.90 31.99
N ARG A 71 -16.84 24.47 32.41
CA ARG A 71 -16.20 25.57 31.68
C ARG A 71 -15.69 25.15 30.32
N PHE A 72 -15.11 23.95 30.20
CA PHE A 72 -14.73 23.42 28.90
C PHE A 72 -15.92 23.29 27.94
N GLU A 73 -17.06 22.74 28.39
CA GLU A 73 -18.26 22.67 27.56
C GLU A 73 -18.74 24.07 27.13
N SER A 74 -18.82 25.02 28.07
CA SER A 74 -19.24 26.38 27.76
C SER A 74 -18.35 27.07 26.72
N ILE A 75 -17.04 26.78 26.69
CA ILE A 75 -16.14 27.32 25.67
C ILE A 75 -16.36 26.59 24.34
N LEU A 76 -16.56 25.27 24.33
CA LEU A 76 -16.86 24.52 23.11
C LEU A 76 -18.18 25.00 22.47
N ASP A 77 -19.22 25.25 23.27
CA ASP A 77 -20.48 25.83 22.82
C ASP A 77 -20.27 27.22 22.17
N SER A 78 -19.37 28.03 22.75
CA SER A 78 -19.02 29.34 22.19
C SER A 78 -18.25 29.22 20.86
N ILE A 79 -17.37 28.22 20.74
CA ILE A 79 -16.63 27.93 19.51
C ILE A 79 -17.58 27.45 18.42
N GLU A 80 -18.52 26.58 18.74
CA GLU A 80 -19.55 26.10 17.82
C GLU A 80 -20.42 27.27 17.34
N SER A 81 -20.92 28.08 18.27
CA SER A 81 -21.73 29.26 17.96
C SER A 81 -21.00 30.22 17.02
N TYR A 82 -19.74 30.55 17.32
CA TYR A 82 -18.89 31.42 16.49
C TYR A 82 -18.55 30.82 15.12
N SER A 83 -18.34 29.50 15.06
CA SER A 83 -18.07 28.79 13.80
C SER A 83 -19.29 28.81 12.87
N ASN A 84 -20.49 28.70 13.45
CA ASN A 84 -21.76 28.77 12.74
C ASN A 84 -22.15 30.20 12.36
N ASP A 85 -21.82 31.18 13.18
CA ASP A 85 -22.08 32.59 12.91
C ASP A 85 -20.97 33.49 13.50
N PRO A 86 -20.07 34.04 12.67
CA PRO A 86 -19.01 34.92 13.14
C PRO A 86 -19.45 36.28 13.69
N GLU A 87 -20.75 36.62 13.62
CA GLU A 87 -21.30 37.77 14.34
C GLU A 87 -21.45 37.50 15.85
N MET A 88 -21.43 36.23 16.26
CA MET A 88 -21.44 35.83 17.67
C MET A 88 -20.15 36.24 18.39
N PRO A 89 -20.16 36.33 19.74
CA PRO A 89 -18.97 36.69 20.50
C PRO A 89 -17.79 35.75 20.20
N LYS A 90 -16.63 36.34 19.91
CA LYS A 90 -15.40 35.58 19.67
C LYS A 90 -15.04 34.75 20.91
N PRO A 91 -14.78 33.44 20.77
CA PRO A 91 -14.38 32.59 21.88
C PRO A 91 -12.98 32.99 22.39
N ILE A 92 -12.64 32.53 23.59
CA ILE A 92 -11.30 32.76 24.15
C ILE A 92 -10.22 32.22 23.21
N GLY A 93 -9.24 33.07 22.91
CA GLY A 93 -8.09 32.69 22.10
C GLY A 93 -6.97 32.10 22.95
N LEU A 94 -6.47 30.91 22.59
CA LEU A 94 -5.32 30.28 23.23
C LEU A 94 -4.18 30.09 22.21
N HIS A 95 -2.94 30.01 22.71
CA HIS A 95 -1.81 29.53 21.92
C HIS A 95 -1.77 28.00 21.89
N ALA A 96 -1.16 27.44 20.85
CA ALA A 96 -0.99 26.00 20.67
C ALA A 96 -0.42 25.35 21.95
N GLY A 97 -1.11 24.33 22.47
CA GLY A 97 -0.63 23.48 23.57
C GLY A 97 -0.47 24.15 24.94
N THR A 98 -0.84 25.42 25.09
CA THR A 98 -0.63 26.16 26.36
C THR A 98 -1.36 25.51 27.53
N LEU A 99 -2.61 25.12 27.33
CA LEU A 99 -3.43 24.54 28.40
C LEU A 99 -2.98 23.11 28.71
N ILE A 100 -2.65 22.34 27.67
CA ILE A 100 -2.11 20.98 27.78
C ILE A 100 -0.83 20.98 28.62
N ASN A 101 0.11 21.88 28.29
CA ASN A 101 1.36 22.04 29.01
C ASN A 101 1.10 22.41 30.48
N VAL A 102 0.26 23.42 30.73
CA VAL A 102 -0.04 23.86 32.10
C VAL A 102 -0.65 22.72 32.92
N LEU A 103 -1.63 22.00 32.37
CA LEU A 103 -2.27 20.90 33.07
C LEU A 103 -1.26 19.78 33.39
N LEU A 104 -0.48 19.34 32.41
CA LEU A 104 0.47 18.24 32.60
C LEU A 104 1.67 18.62 33.48
N GLU A 105 2.15 19.87 33.41
CA GLU A 105 3.24 20.35 34.29
C GLU A 105 2.84 20.30 35.77
N GLU A 106 1.60 20.70 36.09
CA GLU A 106 1.06 20.64 37.46
C GLU A 106 0.76 19.19 37.88
N LEU A 107 0.17 18.38 37.00
CA LEU A 107 -0.07 16.96 37.30
C LEU A 107 1.23 16.20 37.57
N ARG A 108 2.32 16.51 36.87
CA ARG A 108 3.64 15.91 37.11
C ARG A 108 4.28 16.28 38.45
N GLN A 109 3.77 17.29 39.17
CA GLN A 109 4.20 17.57 40.55
C GLN A 109 3.62 16.53 41.53
N ILE A 110 2.63 15.76 41.10
CA ILE A 110 2.04 14.68 41.89
C ILE A 110 2.90 13.42 41.74
N SER A 111 3.22 12.78 42.86
CA SER A 111 4.09 11.58 42.92
C SER A 111 3.66 10.47 41.95
N LEU A 112 2.35 10.30 41.74
CA LEU A 112 1.80 9.30 40.81
C LEU A 112 2.24 9.51 39.35
N PHE A 113 2.45 10.76 38.93
CA PHE A 113 2.71 11.13 37.52
C PHE A 113 4.13 11.66 37.28
N GLN A 114 4.96 11.77 38.31
CA GLN A 114 6.26 12.44 38.26
C GLN A 114 7.20 11.88 37.17
N SER A 115 7.20 10.55 36.99
CA SER A 115 8.03 9.85 35.99
C SER A 115 7.26 9.45 34.73
N SER A 116 5.98 9.79 34.62
CA SER A 116 5.14 9.38 33.49
C SER A 116 5.53 10.10 32.20
N ARG A 117 5.23 9.50 31.06
CA ARG A 117 5.27 10.16 29.75
C ARG A 117 3.86 10.15 29.19
N PHE A 118 3.43 11.28 28.65
CA PHE A 118 2.12 11.45 28.04
C PHE A 118 2.30 11.47 26.53
N HIS A 119 1.53 10.61 25.85
CA HIS A 119 1.49 10.51 24.40
C HIS A 119 0.12 11.01 23.93
N VAL A 120 0.11 11.99 23.04
CA VAL A 120 -1.10 12.51 22.40
C VAL A 120 -1.15 11.94 20.99
N PHE A 121 -2.07 11.00 20.77
CA PHE A 121 -2.29 10.40 19.46
C PHE A 121 -3.26 11.24 18.65
N ILE A 122 -2.85 11.65 17.45
CA ILE A 122 -3.65 12.42 16.50
C ILE A 122 -3.78 11.57 15.24
N ASP A 123 -4.97 11.09 14.94
CA ASP A 123 -5.27 10.37 13.70
C ASP A 123 -5.87 11.33 12.65
N GLU A 124 -5.93 10.88 11.40
CA GLU A 124 -6.52 11.62 10.26
C GLU A 124 -5.93 13.04 10.08
N PHE A 125 -4.61 13.18 10.28
CA PHE A 125 -3.91 14.47 10.15
C PHE A 125 -4.12 15.14 8.78
N GLU A 126 -4.30 14.34 7.73
CA GLU A 126 -4.60 14.81 6.39
C GLU A 126 -5.95 15.52 6.24
N GLU A 127 -6.87 15.39 7.20
CA GLU A 127 -8.14 16.11 7.19
C GLU A 127 -7.99 17.54 7.74
N LEU A 128 -6.85 17.84 8.37
CA LEU A 128 -6.51 19.18 8.82
C LEU A 128 -6.10 20.05 7.64
N ASN A 129 -6.62 21.27 7.57
CA ASN A 129 -6.15 22.25 6.60
C ASN A 129 -4.73 22.73 6.94
N VAL A 130 -4.09 23.42 6.00
CA VAL A 130 -2.70 23.92 6.14
C VAL A 130 -2.49 24.70 7.45
N LEU A 131 -3.40 25.61 7.81
CA LEU A 131 -3.25 26.41 9.03
C LEU A 131 -3.36 25.57 10.30
N GLN A 132 -4.20 24.53 10.29
CA GLN A 132 -4.33 23.57 11.39
C GLN A 132 -3.11 22.67 11.50
N GLN A 133 -2.59 22.16 10.36
CA GLN A 133 -1.35 21.37 10.35
C GLN A 133 -0.17 22.17 10.89
N LYS A 134 -0.02 23.46 10.52
CA LYS A 134 1.01 24.34 11.10
C LYS A 134 0.93 24.46 12.63
N GLN A 135 -0.28 24.42 13.18
CA GLN A 135 -0.48 24.45 14.64
C GLN A 135 0.02 23.16 15.29
N ILE A 136 -0.32 22.00 14.73
CA ILE A 136 0.17 20.72 15.23
C ILE A 136 1.69 20.57 15.04
N ASN A 137 2.25 21.02 13.91
CA ASN A 137 3.70 21.05 13.70
C ASN A 137 4.41 21.89 14.77
N THR A 138 3.78 22.97 15.23
CA THR A 138 4.29 23.77 16.36
C THR A 138 4.32 22.96 17.65
N LEU A 139 3.30 22.12 17.90
CA LEU A 139 3.28 21.21 19.05
C LEU A 139 4.39 20.15 18.99
N VAL A 140 4.63 19.59 17.81
CA VAL A 140 5.75 18.65 17.56
C VAL A 140 7.08 19.33 17.85
N LYS A 141 7.29 20.54 17.30
CA LYS A 141 8.52 21.33 17.51
C LYS A 141 8.75 21.70 18.97
N GLN A 142 7.68 21.98 19.70
CA GLN A 142 7.70 22.35 21.12
C GLN A 142 7.51 21.15 22.07
N SER A 143 7.58 19.92 21.54
CA SER A 143 7.44 18.71 22.33
C SER A 143 8.52 18.61 23.41
N ARG A 144 8.25 17.78 24.42
CA ARG A 144 9.15 17.57 25.56
C ARG A 144 9.36 16.08 25.76
N TYR A 145 10.42 15.70 26.48
CA TYR A 145 10.70 14.28 26.77
C TYR A 145 9.55 13.53 27.48
N TRP A 146 8.60 14.28 28.07
CA TRP A 146 7.44 13.77 28.77
C TRP A 146 6.09 14.07 28.12
N LEU A 147 6.06 14.84 27.03
CA LEU A 147 4.86 15.12 26.24
C LEU A 147 5.21 14.97 24.77
N VAL A 148 4.77 13.85 24.20
CA VAL A 148 5.05 13.41 22.83
C VAL A 148 3.75 13.46 22.03
N TYR A 149 3.84 13.89 20.78
CA TYR A 149 2.72 13.90 19.84
C TYR A 149 2.96 12.84 18.77
N ASP A 150 2.11 11.82 18.76
CA ASP A 150 2.16 10.72 17.79
C ASP A 150 1.09 10.97 16.73
N ILE A 151 1.51 11.18 15.48
CA ILE A 151 0.63 11.62 14.40
C ILE A 151 0.48 10.50 13.37
N GLY A 152 -0.74 10.01 13.21
CA GLY A 152 -1.18 9.19 12.09
C GLY A 152 -1.53 10.07 10.90
N VAL A 153 -0.87 9.85 9.77
CA VAL A 153 -1.09 10.61 8.54
C VAL A 153 -1.00 9.69 7.32
N LYS A 154 -1.92 9.86 6.36
CA LYS A 154 -1.79 9.20 5.05
C LYS A 154 -0.57 9.71 4.28
N SER A 155 -0.02 8.92 3.36
CA SER A 155 1.01 9.38 2.43
C SER A 155 0.54 10.63 1.68
N ASN A 156 1.42 11.63 1.50
CA ASN A 156 1.07 12.95 0.94
C ASN A 156 0.00 13.74 1.72
N GLY A 157 -0.44 13.27 2.89
CA GLY A 157 -1.39 13.95 3.77
C GLY A 157 -0.79 15.09 4.59
N ARG A 158 0.53 15.31 4.48
CA ARG A 158 1.22 16.46 5.08
C ARG A 158 1.29 17.58 4.04
N TYR A 159 0.41 18.56 4.19
CA TYR A 159 0.33 19.71 3.28
C TYR A 159 1.32 20.81 3.63
N SER A 160 1.86 20.81 4.86
CA SER A 160 2.89 21.76 5.28
C SER A 160 3.79 21.15 6.36
N GLU A 161 5.07 21.47 6.26
CA GLU A 161 6.08 21.18 7.29
C GLU A 161 6.38 22.40 8.16
N GLU A 162 5.71 23.53 7.89
CA GLU A 162 5.94 24.76 8.63
C GLU A 162 5.21 24.73 9.99
N THR A 163 5.76 25.44 10.95
CA THR A 163 5.12 25.84 12.20
C THR A 163 4.38 27.17 12.01
N ILE A 164 3.69 27.64 13.05
CA ILE A 164 3.01 28.95 13.03
C ILE A 164 4.03 30.10 12.83
N SER A 165 5.25 29.97 13.36
CA SER A 165 6.32 30.97 13.21
C SER A 165 7.03 30.92 11.86
N GLY A 166 6.71 29.94 11.01
CA GLY A 166 7.37 29.72 9.71
C GLY A 166 8.66 28.87 9.80
N GLU A 167 9.03 28.36 10.97
CA GLU A 167 10.10 27.35 11.08
C GLU A 167 9.63 26.02 10.48
N ILE A 168 10.53 25.24 9.89
CA ILE A 168 10.23 23.93 9.30
C ILE A 168 10.59 22.82 10.31
N ILE A 169 9.68 21.87 10.55
CA ILE A 169 9.98 20.68 11.36
C ILE A 169 10.88 19.72 10.58
N GLN A 170 11.89 19.13 11.24
CA GLN A 170 12.93 18.32 10.59
C GLN A 170 13.04 16.92 11.21
N GLU A 171 13.19 15.91 10.35
CA GLU A 171 13.56 14.54 10.76
C GLU A 171 15.11 14.39 10.78
N PRO A 172 15.73 13.72 11.78
CA PRO A 172 15.13 13.06 12.94
C PRO A 172 15.04 13.97 14.19
N HIS A 173 15.34 15.26 14.05
CA HIS A 173 15.53 16.16 15.19
C HIS A 173 14.23 16.49 15.94
N ASP A 174 13.14 16.73 15.21
CA ASP A 174 11.84 17.12 15.77
C ASP A 174 10.85 15.94 15.78
N PHE A 175 10.93 15.05 14.81
CA PHE A 175 10.10 13.84 14.72
C PHE A 175 10.86 12.71 14.02
N ILE A 176 10.37 11.48 14.19
CA ILE A 176 10.83 10.31 13.44
C ILE A 176 9.65 9.78 12.65
N HIS A 177 9.84 9.53 11.35
CA HIS A 177 8.79 8.96 10.53
C HIS A 177 8.84 7.44 10.62
N HIS A 178 7.71 6.84 11.00
CA HIS A 178 7.54 5.40 10.98
C HIS A 178 6.63 5.01 9.82
N TYR A 179 7.18 4.28 8.86
CA TYR A 179 6.41 3.68 7.77
C TYR A 179 6.13 2.21 8.09
N PRO A 180 5.00 1.88 8.75
CA PRO A 180 4.63 0.48 8.94
C PRO A 180 4.40 -0.24 7.61
N GLU A 181 3.99 0.51 6.56
CA GLU A 181 3.69 -0.01 5.23
C GLU A 181 4.91 0.00 4.28
N SER A 182 5.89 0.89 4.50
CA SER A 182 7.03 1.06 3.60
C SER A 182 8.38 0.95 4.30
N SER A 183 8.84 -0.29 4.41
CA SER A 183 10.27 -0.58 4.30
C SER A 183 10.50 -1.71 3.31
N SER A 184 10.05 -1.46 2.06
CA SER A 184 10.37 -2.18 0.83
C SER A 184 10.01 -3.67 0.75
N PHE A 185 9.74 -4.15 -0.46
CA PHE A 185 9.76 -5.58 -0.82
C PHE A 185 10.98 -6.37 -0.29
N ASN A 186 12.05 -5.66 0.11
CA ASN A 186 13.29 -6.19 0.68
C ASN A 186 13.19 -6.66 2.15
N ARG A 187 12.11 -6.34 2.87
CA ARG A 187 11.85 -6.83 4.24
C ARG A 187 10.53 -7.60 4.35
N GLN A 188 10.18 -8.34 3.30
CA GLN A 188 9.00 -9.20 3.26
C GLN A 188 8.92 -10.12 4.50
N GLN A 189 10.07 -10.59 4.99
CA GLN A 189 10.14 -11.42 6.19
C GLN A 189 9.72 -10.65 7.46
N ASP A 190 10.28 -9.46 7.72
CA ASP A 190 9.92 -8.64 8.88
C ASP A 190 8.42 -8.29 8.89
N TYR A 191 7.86 -8.02 7.71
CA TYR A 191 6.43 -7.79 7.55
C TYR A 191 5.61 -9.06 7.87
N GLU A 192 6.01 -10.22 7.35
CA GLU A 192 5.36 -11.50 7.66
C GLU A 192 5.45 -11.85 9.17
N GLU A 193 6.57 -11.55 9.83
CA GLU A 193 6.76 -11.72 11.27
C GLU A 193 5.84 -10.79 12.08
N LEU A 194 5.70 -9.52 11.65
CA LEU A 194 4.75 -8.58 12.25
C LEU A 194 3.31 -9.08 12.10
N LEU A 195 2.91 -9.49 10.89
CA LEU A 195 1.58 -10.03 10.61
C LEU A 195 1.29 -11.27 11.45
N PHE A 196 2.26 -12.18 11.56
CA PHE A 196 2.17 -13.34 12.43
C PHE A 196 1.91 -12.94 13.88
N SER A 197 2.65 -11.96 14.41
CA SER A 197 2.48 -11.50 15.79
C SER A 197 1.08 -10.90 16.06
N ILE A 198 0.53 -10.16 15.08
CA ILE A 198 -0.80 -9.57 15.13
C ILE A 198 -1.85 -10.67 15.12
N CYS A 199 -1.76 -11.61 14.19
CA CYS A 199 -2.70 -12.72 14.09
C CYS A 199 -2.65 -13.61 15.32
N LYS A 200 -1.47 -13.92 15.85
CA LYS A 200 -1.32 -14.70 17.08
C LYS A 200 -2.07 -14.06 18.25
N LYS A 201 -1.92 -12.74 18.45
CA LYS A 201 -2.66 -12.00 19.50
C LYS A 201 -4.17 -12.06 19.27
N ARG A 202 -4.63 -11.86 18.04
CA ARG A 202 -6.07 -11.93 17.72
C ARG A 202 -6.64 -13.32 17.94
N LEU A 203 -5.94 -14.36 17.48
CA LEU A 203 -6.35 -15.75 17.62
C LEU A 203 -6.46 -16.18 19.09
N GLN A 204 -5.68 -15.59 20.00
CA GLN A 204 -5.79 -15.85 21.44
C GLN A 204 -7.17 -15.56 22.00
N ASP A 205 -7.88 -14.57 21.46
CA ASP A 205 -9.22 -14.20 21.92
C ASP A 205 -10.31 -15.17 21.44
N TYR A 206 -10.02 -15.97 20.39
CA TYR A 206 -11.01 -16.84 19.75
C TYR A 206 -10.79 -18.34 20.03
N ILE A 207 -9.57 -18.76 20.36
CA ILE A 207 -9.25 -20.17 20.55
C ILE A 207 -9.62 -20.61 21.97
N PRO A 208 -10.49 -21.63 22.12
CA PRO A 208 -10.88 -22.16 23.42
C PRO A 208 -9.68 -22.59 24.28
N GLU A 209 -9.73 -22.33 25.59
CA GLU A 209 -8.64 -22.66 26.53
C GLU A 209 -8.25 -24.14 26.51
N LYS A 210 -9.18 -25.05 26.19
CA LYS A 210 -8.93 -26.49 26.05
C LYS A 210 -7.86 -26.81 25.00
N PHE A 211 -7.61 -25.90 24.06
CA PHE A 211 -6.60 -26.01 23.02
C PHE A 211 -5.33 -25.20 23.30
N SER A 212 -5.19 -24.60 24.49
CA SER A 212 -4.00 -23.83 24.90
C SER A 212 -2.67 -24.58 24.76
N GLN A 213 -2.70 -25.92 24.79
CA GLN A 213 -1.51 -26.76 24.59
C GLN A 213 -1.15 -27.01 23.12
N ASN A 214 -2.01 -26.66 22.16
CA ASN A 214 -1.75 -26.83 20.73
C ASN A 214 -1.29 -25.50 20.12
N PRO A 215 0.03 -25.27 19.94
CA PRO A 215 0.56 -24.01 19.43
C PRO A 215 0.15 -23.74 17.98
N ASP A 216 -0.12 -24.77 17.17
CA ASP A 216 -0.45 -24.62 15.75
C ASP A 216 -1.74 -23.83 15.55
N PHE A 217 -2.71 -23.96 16.45
CA PHE A 217 -3.96 -23.23 16.33
C PHE A 217 -3.79 -21.73 16.56
N TYR A 218 -2.70 -21.29 17.19
CA TYR A 218 -2.36 -19.87 17.33
C TYR A 218 -1.44 -19.37 16.20
N ASP A 219 -1.08 -20.25 15.26
CA ASP A 219 -0.26 -19.93 14.08
C ASP A 219 -1.17 -19.69 12.86
N ILE A 220 -1.13 -18.48 12.31
CA ILE A 220 -1.92 -18.17 11.11
C ILE A 220 -1.52 -19.01 9.88
N ASN A 221 -0.30 -19.56 9.82
CA ASN A 221 0.14 -20.47 8.76
C ASN A 221 -0.60 -21.82 8.78
N PHE A 222 -1.08 -22.24 9.95
CA PHE A 222 -1.94 -23.43 10.04
C PHE A 222 -3.23 -23.20 9.25
N TYR A 223 -3.91 -22.08 9.48
CA TYR A 223 -5.16 -21.76 8.76
C TYR A 223 -4.90 -21.39 7.31
N LEU A 224 -3.95 -20.49 7.04
CA LEU A 224 -3.53 -20.10 5.69
C LEU A 224 -2.59 -21.14 5.10
N HIS A 225 -3.10 -22.36 4.91
CA HIS A 225 -2.30 -23.47 4.41
C HIS A 225 -1.80 -23.21 2.98
N TYR A 226 -0.51 -23.45 2.76
CA TYR A 226 0.10 -23.35 1.42
C TYR A 226 0.04 -24.70 0.69
N TYR A 227 -0.92 -24.84 -0.21
CA TYR A 227 -1.14 -26.03 -1.04
C TYR A 227 -0.06 -26.33 -2.10
N GLY A 228 0.88 -25.41 -2.32
CA GLY A 228 1.91 -25.58 -3.35
C GLY A 228 1.45 -25.32 -4.78
N ARG A 229 2.41 -25.00 -5.65
CA ARG A 229 2.19 -24.76 -7.08
C ARG A 229 1.64 -25.98 -7.85
N LYS A 230 1.88 -27.18 -7.33
CA LYS A 230 1.52 -28.44 -8.00
C LYS A 230 0.01 -28.54 -8.23
N VAL A 231 -0.79 -28.03 -7.31
CA VAL A 231 -2.26 -28.09 -7.40
C VAL A 231 -2.77 -27.32 -8.62
N GLU A 232 -2.24 -26.13 -8.88
CA GLU A 232 -2.58 -25.35 -10.08
C GLU A 232 -2.09 -26.04 -11.36
N LEU A 233 -0.89 -26.63 -11.34
CA LEU A 233 -0.34 -27.34 -12.50
C LEU A 233 -1.14 -28.61 -12.85
N GLU A 234 -1.62 -29.33 -11.84
CA GLU A 234 -2.53 -30.47 -12.02
C GLU A 234 -3.88 -30.02 -12.59
N GLU A 235 -4.42 -28.91 -12.08
CA GLU A 235 -5.62 -28.30 -12.67
C GLU A 235 -5.37 -27.95 -14.14
N PHE A 236 -4.29 -27.25 -14.47
CA PHE A 236 -3.96 -26.85 -15.84
C PHE A 236 -3.83 -28.06 -16.77
N ALA A 237 -3.12 -29.10 -16.33
CA ALA A 237 -2.92 -30.33 -17.10
C ALA A 237 -4.24 -31.07 -17.38
N SER A 238 -5.22 -30.97 -16.47
CA SER A 238 -6.54 -31.60 -16.64
C SER A 238 -7.44 -30.88 -17.67
N LYS A 239 -7.17 -29.61 -17.99
CA LYS A 239 -8.05 -28.83 -18.89
C LYS A 239 -7.90 -29.30 -20.35
N PRO A 240 -9.02 -29.55 -21.07
CA PRO A 240 -8.97 -29.98 -22.47
C PRO A 240 -8.17 -29.05 -23.40
N LYS A 241 -8.22 -27.73 -23.12
CA LYS A 241 -7.50 -26.70 -23.89
C LYS A 241 -5.98 -26.86 -23.81
N PHE A 242 -5.43 -27.50 -22.78
CA PHE A 242 -3.98 -27.69 -22.65
C PHE A 242 -3.40 -28.58 -23.76
N LYS A 243 -4.19 -29.53 -24.29
CA LYS A 243 -3.80 -30.33 -25.46
C LYS A 243 -3.45 -29.44 -26.66
N LYS A 244 -4.19 -28.36 -26.88
CA LYS A 244 -3.93 -27.41 -27.98
C LYS A 244 -2.61 -26.66 -27.79
N ILE A 245 -2.25 -26.34 -26.55
CA ILE A 245 -0.96 -25.70 -26.21
C ILE A 245 0.20 -26.65 -26.52
N LYS A 246 0.07 -27.94 -26.15
CA LYS A 246 1.05 -28.97 -26.55
C LYS A 246 1.16 -29.11 -28.07
N THR A 247 0.04 -29.13 -28.78
CA THR A 247 0.01 -29.20 -30.25
C THR A 247 0.72 -28.01 -30.88
N LEU A 248 0.49 -26.78 -30.38
CA LEU A 248 1.18 -25.59 -30.85
C LEU A 248 2.71 -25.70 -30.72
N LEU A 249 3.21 -26.15 -29.57
CA LEU A 249 4.66 -26.35 -29.39
C LEU A 249 5.20 -27.41 -30.36
N LYS A 250 4.46 -28.51 -30.55
CA LYS A 250 4.82 -29.54 -31.52
C LYS A 250 4.91 -28.99 -32.94
N GLU A 251 3.93 -28.20 -33.37
CA GLU A 251 3.91 -27.56 -34.70
C GLU A 251 5.11 -26.63 -34.88
N MET A 252 5.47 -25.83 -33.87
CA MET A 252 6.67 -24.98 -33.91
C MET A 252 7.96 -25.80 -34.09
N ILE A 253 8.07 -26.91 -33.36
CA ILE A 253 9.20 -27.85 -33.47
C ILE A 253 9.27 -28.47 -34.87
N ASP A 254 8.12 -28.93 -35.39
CA ASP A 254 8.02 -29.59 -36.69
C ASP A 254 8.37 -28.64 -37.83
N ILE A 255 7.85 -27.41 -37.80
CA ILE A 255 8.14 -26.38 -38.81
C ILE A 255 9.63 -26.07 -38.87
N GLU A 256 10.28 -25.88 -37.72
CA GLU A 256 11.72 -25.60 -37.69
C GLU A 256 12.55 -26.81 -38.15
N ASN A 257 12.18 -28.03 -37.73
CA ASN A 257 12.88 -29.24 -38.13
C ASN A 257 12.71 -29.54 -39.64
N LEU A 258 11.52 -29.30 -40.22
CA LEU A 258 11.30 -29.43 -41.66
C LEU A 258 12.18 -28.46 -42.47
N ARG A 259 12.33 -27.22 -41.98
CA ARG A 259 13.14 -26.20 -42.63
C ARG A 259 14.64 -26.48 -42.55
N LEU A 260 15.12 -26.93 -41.38
CA LEU A 260 16.56 -27.02 -41.07
C LEU A 260 17.11 -28.45 -41.05
N LYS A 261 16.25 -29.47 -41.09
CA LYS A 261 16.58 -30.91 -41.03
C LYS A 261 17.55 -31.25 -39.89
N ILE A 262 17.26 -30.72 -38.69
CA ILE A 262 18.14 -30.82 -37.52
C ILE A 262 18.14 -32.24 -36.92
N TYR A 263 16.97 -32.88 -36.91
CA TYR A 263 16.72 -34.14 -36.22
C TYR A 263 16.13 -35.20 -37.16
N ASN A 264 16.63 -36.42 -37.02
CA ASN A 264 16.03 -37.61 -37.63
C ASN A 264 14.80 -38.11 -36.83
N SER A 265 14.12 -39.13 -37.35
CA SER A 265 12.90 -39.70 -36.75
C SER A 265 13.08 -40.21 -35.32
N GLN A 266 14.26 -40.67 -34.92
CA GLN A 266 14.50 -41.13 -33.54
C GLN A 266 14.81 -39.96 -32.61
N GLN A 267 15.56 -38.97 -33.09
CA GLN A 267 15.95 -37.81 -32.30
C GLN A 267 14.76 -36.89 -32.02
N ILE A 268 13.83 -36.76 -32.98
CA ILE A 268 12.66 -35.87 -32.81
C ILE A 268 11.72 -36.36 -31.70
N GLU A 269 11.59 -37.68 -31.50
CA GLU A 269 10.81 -38.26 -30.40
C GLU A 269 11.40 -37.93 -29.02
N ASP A 270 12.73 -37.94 -28.92
CA ASP A 270 13.42 -37.49 -27.69
C ASP A 270 13.21 -35.98 -27.47
N VAL A 271 13.18 -35.18 -28.53
CA VAL A 271 12.85 -33.74 -28.45
C VAL A 271 11.44 -33.53 -27.92
N TYR A 272 10.44 -34.26 -28.42
CA TYR A 272 9.07 -34.16 -27.91
C TYR A 272 8.98 -34.57 -26.44
N THR A 273 9.65 -35.66 -26.05
CA THR A 273 9.68 -36.11 -24.66
C THR A 273 10.26 -35.04 -23.73
N VAL A 274 11.37 -34.42 -24.11
CA VAL A 274 12.05 -33.39 -23.29
C VAL A 274 11.28 -32.07 -23.25
N LEU A 275 10.69 -31.63 -24.37
CA LEU A 275 10.11 -30.28 -24.49
C LEU A 275 8.60 -30.23 -24.26
N ILE A 276 7.86 -31.31 -24.52
CA ILE A 276 6.38 -31.35 -24.49
C ILE A 276 5.87 -32.16 -23.29
N GLU A 277 6.48 -33.29 -22.95
CA GLU A 277 6.06 -34.15 -21.84
C GLU A 277 6.60 -33.68 -20.49
N THR A 278 6.21 -32.45 -20.15
CA THR A 278 6.62 -31.72 -18.95
C THR A 278 5.44 -30.94 -18.37
N SER A 279 5.67 -30.17 -17.30
CA SER A 279 4.60 -29.42 -16.64
C SER A 279 4.04 -28.29 -17.53
N PRO A 280 2.76 -27.91 -17.37
CA PRO A 280 2.12 -26.89 -18.22
C PRO A 280 2.85 -25.55 -18.32
N ASP A 281 3.40 -25.07 -17.20
CA ASP A 281 4.20 -23.85 -17.13
C ASP A 281 5.49 -23.94 -17.95
N ILE A 282 6.16 -25.10 -17.94
CA ILE A 282 7.36 -25.34 -18.74
C ILE A 282 7.01 -25.42 -20.23
N VAL A 283 5.96 -26.15 -20.62
CA VAL A 283 5.49 -26.19 -22.02
C VAL A 283 5.20 -24.78 -22.53
N ARG A 284 4.50 -23.97 -21.72
CA ARG A 284 4.18 -22.60 -22.12
C ARG A 284 5.40 -21.67 -22.18
N MET A 285 6.36 -21.87 -21.28
CA MET A 285 7.65 -21.17 -21.31
C MET A 285 8.44 -21.51 -22.60
N HIS A 286 8.46 -22.77 -23.01
CA HIS A 286 9.12 -23.19 -24.27
C HIS A 286 8.54 -22.45 -25.48
N ILE A 287 7.22 -22.34 -25.58
CA ILE A 287 6.55 -21.55 -26.64
C ILE A 287 7.01 -20.08 -26.60
N SER A 288 7.03 -19.46 -25.41
CA SER A 288 7.48 -18.08 -25.26
C SER A 288 8.94 -17.87 -25.65
N LEU A 289 9.82 -18.83 -25.33
CA LEU A 289 11.23 -18.78 -25.71
C LEU A 289 11.40 -18.83 -27.23
N LEU A 290 10.68 -19.73 -27.91
CA LEU A 290 10.74 -19.87 -29.37
C LEU A 290 10.14 -18.67 -30.11
N ASN A 291 9.25 -17.90 -29.49
CA ASN A 291 8.71 -16.65 -30.04
C ASN A 291 9.68 -15.45 -29.94
N ARG A 292 10.84 -15.59 -29.27
CA ARG A 292 11.79 -14.48 -29.10
C ARG A 292 12.39 -14.06 -30.43
N LYS A 293 12.52 -12.73 -30.62
CA LYS A 293 13.27 -12.13 -31.72
C LYS A 293 14.76 -12.51 -31.67
N THR A 294 15.32 -12.60 -30.46
CA THR A 294 16.62 -13.23 -30.23
C THR A 294 16.47 -14.72 -30.43
N LYS A 295 17.16 -15.25 -31.43
CA LYS A 295 16.94 -16.56 -32.07
C LYS A 295 17.21 -17.75 -31.13
N VAL A 296 16.33 -18.01 -30.15
CA VAL A 296 16.30 -19.28 -29.43
C VAL A 296 15.70 -20.31 -30.38
N THR A 297 16.55 -21.18 -30.90
CA THR A 297 16.12 -22.26 -31.80
C THR A 297 15.63 -23.45 -31.00
N VAL A 298 14.85 -24.34 -31.62
CA VAL A 298 14.48 -25.63 -31.02
C VAL A 298 15.71 -26.40 -30.57
N LYS A 299 16.81 -26.33 -31.32
CA LYS A 299 18.08 -26.98 -30.97
C LYS A 299 18.68 -26.44 -29.68
N ASP A 300 18.85 -25.13 -29.58
CA ASP A 300 19.38 -24.49 -28.38
C ASP A 300 18.49 -24.77 -27.16
N LEU A 301 17.16 -24.71 -27.34
CA LEU A 301 16.22 -25.01 -26.27
C LEU A 301 16.34 -26.45 -25.79
N TYR A 302 16.31 -27.42 -26.70
CA TYR A 302 16.41 -28.85 -26.39
C TYR A 302 17.73 -29.21 -25.71
N GLU A 303 18.87 -28.76 -26.25
CA GLU A 303 20.20 -29.06 -25.68
C GLU A 303 20.32 -28.53 -24.24
N ASN A 304 19.82 -27.32 -23.99
CA ASN A 304 19.85 -26.71 -22.65
C ASN A 304 18.83 -27.36 -21.69
N ALA A 305 17.64 -27.73 -22.17
CA ALA A 305 16.61 -28.39 -21.37
C ALA A 305 17.02 -29.81 -20.95
N LYS A 306 17.58 -30.59 -21.88
CA LYS A 306 17.98 -31.99 -21.67
C LYS A 306 19.02 -32.15 -20.55
N VAL A 307 19.97 -31.22 -20.45
CA VAL A 307 21.02 -31.24 -19.42
C VAL A 307 20.70 -30.35 -18.23
N ASN A 308 19.53 -29.68 -18.23
CA ASN A 308 19.14 -28.69 -17.23
C ASN A 308 20.25 -27.65 -16.95
N SER A 309 20.75 -27.04 -18.04
CA SER A 309 21.91 -26.15 -18.01
C SER A 309 21.68 -24.90 -17.15
N ALA A 310 22.75 -24.15 -16.84
CA ALA A 310 22.64 -22.86 -16.15
C ALA A 310 21.72 -21.87 -16.90
N LYS A 311 21.82 -21.84 -18.24
CA LYS A 311 20.97 -21.02 -19.12
C LYS A 311 19.49 -21.39 -18.97
N TYR A 312 19.18 -22.68 -18.93
CA TYR A 312 17.81 -23.17 -18.77
C TYR A 312 17.24 -22.85 -17.37
N LYS A 313 18.07 -23.00 -16.33
CA LYS A 313 17.71 -22.61 -14.96
C LYS A 313 17.41 -21.12 -14.85
N ASP A 314 18.20 -20.26 -15.50
CA ASP A 314 17.95 -18.82 -15.56
C ASP A 314 16.61 -18.52 -16.26
N TRP A 315 16.32 -19.20 -17.38
CA TRP A 315 15.02 -19.03 -18.04
C TRP A 315 13.86 -19.41 -17.13
N LYS A 316 13.97 -20.56 -16.44
CA LYS A 316 12.94 -21.01 -15.49
C LYS A 316 12.74 -20.02 -14.35
N GLY A 317 13.83 -19.54 -13.74
CA GLY A 317 13.77 -18.58 -12.64
C GLY A 317 13.10 -17.26 -13.04
N ASN A 318 13.32 -16.81 -14.27
CA ASN A 318 12.80 -15.54 -14.77
C ASN A 318 11.36 -15.58 -15.28
N MET A 319 10.87 -16.71 -15.79
CA MET A 319 9.66 -16.75 -16.62
C MET A 319 8.53 -17.63 -16.09
N LEU A 320 8.81 -18.66 -15.29
CA LEU A 320 7.78 -19.68 -15.01
C LEU A 320 6.52 -19.10 -14.39
N PHE A 321 6.65 -18.23 -13.39
CA PHE A 321 5.46 -17.65 -12.76
C PHE A 321 4.66 -16.75 -13.72
N ALA A 322 5.32 -16.02 -14.63
CA ALA A 322 4.64 -15.23 -15.65
C ALA A 322 3.75 -16.08 -16.56
N THR A 323 4.13 -17.35 -16.81
CA THR A 323 3.30 -18.27 -17.60
C THR A 323 1.96 -18.61 -16.94
N TYR A 324 1.82 -18.45 -15.61
CA TYR A 324 0.57 -18.79 -14.93
C TYR A 324 -0.58 -17.90 -15.40
N PHE A 325 -0.33 -16.61 -15.64
CA PHE A 325 -1.37 -15.69 -16.12
C PHE A 325 -1.76 -15.96 -17.57
N LEU A 326 -0.78 -16.35 -18.41
CA LEU A 326 -1.04 -16.82 -19.77
C LEU A 326 -1.90 -18.08 -19.75
N LEU A 327 -1.50 -19.08 -18.97
CA LEU A 327 -2.22 -20.35 -18.83
C LEU A 327 -3.61 -20.14 -18.24
N CYS A 328 -3.77 -19.26 -17.24
CA CYS A 328 -5.08 -18.93 -16.68
C CYS A 328 -6.04 -18.41 -17.77
N LYS A 329 -5.58 -17.51 -18.65
CA LYS A 329 -6.40 -17.02 -19.77
C LYS A 329 -6.63 -18.10 -20.84
N GLU A 330 -5.58 -18.79 -21.27
CA GLU A 330 -5.63 -19.79 -22.35
C GLU A 330 -6.50 -21.00 -21.96
N LEU A 331 -6.50 -21.37 -20.67
CA LEU A 331 -7.23 -22.51 -20.13
C LEU A 331 -8.58 -22.14 -19.49
N ASP A 332 -8.88 -20.84 -19.36
CA ASP A 332 -10.10 -20.31 -18.73
C ASP A 332 -10.25 -20.78 -17.28
N VAL A 333 -9.21 -20.51 -16.48
CA VAL A 333 -9.13 -20.81 -15.05
C VAL A 333 -8.63 -19.59 -14.31
N ASN A 334 -8.93 -19.51 -13.01
CA ASN A 334 -8.45 -18.41 -12.17
C ASN A 334 -7.15 -18.81 -11.46
N LYS A 335 -6.28 -17.82 -11.25
CA LYS A 335 -5.11 -17.97 -10.38
C LYS A 335 -5.60 -18.31 -8.96
N LYS A 336 -4.97 -19.29 -8.32
CA LYS A 336 -5.26 -19.63 -6.92
C LYS A 336 -4.41 -18.78 -5.97
N TYR A 337 -5.01 -18.30 -4.88
CA TYR A 337 -4.35 -17.46 -3.89
C TYR A 337 -4.47 -18.13 -2.52
N HIS A 338 -3.34 -18.52 -1.94
CA HIS A 338 -3.33 -19.25 -0.68
C HIS A 338 -1.95 -19.14 -0.01
N GLY A 339 -1.93 -19.26 1.31
CA GLY A 339 -0.72 -19.13 2.11
C GLY A 339 -0.47 -17.70 2.60
N LEU A 340 0.12 -17.61 3.80
CA LEU A 340 0.53 -16.34 4.44
C LEU A 340 1.30 -15.44 3.48
N LYS A 341 2.32 -15.99 2.80
CA LYS A 341 3.16 -15.25 1.86
C LYS A 341 2.39 -14.63 0.69
N THR A 342 1.38 -15.32 0.15
CA THR A 342 0.59 -14.76 -0.94
C THR A 342 -0.33 -13.65 -0.43
N PHE A 343 -0.98 -13.84 0.73
CA PHE A 343 -1.84 -12.82 1.32
C PHE A 343 -1.05 -11.59 1.78
N SER A 344 0.15 -11.77 2.33
CA SER A 344 1.03 -10.66 2.70
C SER A 344 1.47 -9.86 1.47
N MET A 345 1.84 -10.52 0.36
CA MET A 345 2.15 -9.80 -0.89
C MET A 345 0.94 -9.08 -1.49
N LEU A 346 -0.27 -9.66 -1.40
CA LEU A 346 -1.51 -9.02 -1.83
C LEU A 346 -1.86 -7.81 -0.98
N SER A 347 -1.52 -7.82 0.31
CA SER A 347 -1.80 -6.69 1.20
C SER A 347 -0.99 -5.43 0.88
N SER A 348 0.06 -5.56 0.07
CA SER A 348 0.90 -4.42 -0.37
C SER A 348 1.48 -3.61 0.81
N GLY A 349 1.85 -4.30 1.90
CA GLY A 349 2.34 -3.67 3.14
C GLY A 349 1.25 -3.09 4.04
N VAL A 350 -0.01 -3.10 3.61
CA VAL A 350 -1.14 -2.56 4.37
C VAL A 350 -1.72 -3.65 5.29
N ILE A 351 -1.42 -3.56 6.59
CA ILE A 351 -1.88 -4.54 7.60
C ILE A 351 -3.40 -4.73 7.55
N ARG A 352 -4.16 -3.63 7.40
CA ARG A 352 -5.62 -3.68 7.30
C ARG A 352 -6.08 -4.52 6.11
N SER A 353 -5.45 -4.37 4.94
CA SER A 353 -5.75 -5.17 3.75
C SER A 353 -5.46 -6.65 3.97
N PHE A 354 -4.36 -6.99 4.67
CA PHE A 354 -4.07 -8.38 5.02
C PHE A 354 -5.15 -8.99 5.92
N LEU A 355 -5.53 -8.27 6.98
CA LEU A 355 -6.55 -8.71 7.92
C LEU A 355 -7.91 -8.87 7.25
N GLU A 356 -8.28 -7.98 6.34
CA GLU A 356 -9.53 -8.10 5.58
C GLU A 356 -9.58 -9.36 4.69
N ILE A 357 -8.46 -9.73 4.05
CA ILE A 357 -8.40 -11.01 3.29
C ILE A 357 -8.53 -12.20 4.24
N CYS A 358 -7.86 -12.15 5.40
CA CYS A 358 -7.95 -13.23 6.39
C CYS A 358 -9.37 -13.39 6.94
N GLU A 359 -10.00 -12.29 7.34
CA GLU A 359 -11.38 -12.24 7.82
C GLU A 359 -12.33 -12.82 6.77
N SER A 360 -12.23 -12.38 5.52
CA SER A 360 -13.04 -12.93 4.44
C SER A 360 -12.80 -14.42 4.20
N ALA A 361 -11.56 -14.92 4.37
CA ALA A 361 -11.25 -16.35 4.25
C ALA A 361 -11.89 -17.16 5.38
N PHE A 362 -11.89 -16.64 6.61
CA PHE A 362 -12.61 -17.23 7.72
C PHE A 362 -14.13 -17.16 7.51
N ASP A 363 -14.68 -16.09 6.96
CA ASP A 363 -16.13 -15.98 6.65
C ASP A 363 -16.59 -17.07 5.66
N PHE A 364 -15.81 -17.31 4.60
CA PHE A 364 -16.06 -18.43 3.69
C PHE A 364 -16.00 -19.77 4.42
N ALA A 365 -15.05 -19.95 5.34
CA ALA A 365 -14.90 -21.18 6.10
C ALA A 365 -15.99 -21.38 7.15
N PHE A 366 -16.43 -20.33 7.86
CA PHE A 366 -17.57 -20.38 8.78
C PHE A 366 -18.84 -20.83 8.05
N SER A 367 -18.99 -20.39 6.79
CA SER A 367 -20.06 -20.85 5.91
C SER A 367 -19.92 -22.32 5.49
N ASP A 368 -18.73 -22.90 5.62
CA ASP A 368 -18.40 -24.31 5.34
C ASP A 368 -17.99 -25.08 6.62
N ASN A 369 -18.79 -24.92 7.68
CA ASN A 369 -18.71 -25.67 8.94
C ASN A 369 -17.39 -25.52 9.73
N PHE A 370 -16.59 -24.50 9.46
CA PHE A 370 -15.47 -24.14 10.33
C PHE A 370 -15.99 -23.56 11.66
N SER A 371 -15.31 -23.87 12.76
CA SER A 371 -15.43 -23.14 14.01
C SER A 371 -14.10 -23.23 14.77
N PHE A 372 -13.82 -22.26 15.65
CA PHE A 372 -12.64 -22.37 16.53
C PHE A 372 -12.74 -23.51 17.55
N GLU A 373 -13.95 -24.08 17.74
CA GLU A 373 -14.16 -25.30 18.53
C GLU A 373 -13.76 -26.58 17.77
N ASN A 374 -13.73 -26.52 16.43
CA ASN A 374 -13.29 -27.59 15.53
C ASN A 374 -12.35 -27.01 14.45
N PRO A 375 -11.15 -26.54 14.85
CA PRO A 375 -10.25 -25.84 13.95
C PRO A 375 -9.73 -26.77 12.85
N ARG A 376 -9.66 -26.25 11.63
CA ARG A 376 -9.07 -26.91 10.46
C ARG A 376 -8.30 -25.89 9.61
N MET A 377 -7.46 -26.41 8.72
CA MET A 377 -6.86 -25.60 7.67
C MET A 377 -7.94 -25.04 6.75
N LEU A 378 -7.77 -23.81 6.27
CA LEU A 378 -8.68 -23.22 5.29
C LEU A 378 -8.39 -23.81 3.91
N THR A 379 -9.46 -24.17 3.20
CA THR A 379 -9.36 -24.79 1.89
C THR A 379 -8.74 -23.86 0.85
N LEU A 380 -8.22 -24.43 -0.23
CA LEU A 380 -7.70 -23.66 -1.36
C LEU A 380 -8.74 -22.69 -1.93
N GLU A 381 -10.01 -23.11 -1.95
CA GLU A 381 -11.11 -22.33 -2.51
C GLU A 381 -11.54 -21.20 -1.57
N GLU A 382 -11.64 -21.45 -0.25
CA GLU A 382 -11.92 -20.40 0.75
C GLU A 382 -10.91 -19.25 0.67
N GLN A 383 -9.61 -19.58 0.63
CA GLN A 383 -8.54 -18.59 0.52
C GLN A 383 -8.58 -17.84 -0.82
N THR A 384 -8.83 -18.56 -1.92
CA THR A 384 -8.87 -17.96 -3.26
C THR A 384 -10.07 -17.03 -3.44
N GLN A 385 -11.25 -17.44 -2.96
CA GLN A 385 -12.47 -16.63 -3.03
C GLN A 385 -12.35 -15.38 -2.16
N ALA A 386 -11.75 -15.48 -0.97
CA ALA A 386 -11.46 -14.32 -0.13
C ALA A 386 -10.62 -13.26 -0.85
N ALA A 387 -9.51 -13.69 -1.49
CA ALA A 387 -8.66 -12.79 -2.23
C ALA A 387 -9.41 -12.08 -3.39
N HIS A 388 -10.25 -12.80 -4.12
CA HIS A 388 -11.07 -12.21 -5.19
C HIS A 388 -12.16 -11.28 -4.67
N TYR A 389 -12.87 -11.69 -3.62
CA TYR A 389 -13.96 -10.92 -3.01
C TYR A 389 -13.45 -9.59 -2.46
N VAL A 390 -12.40 -9.62 -1.64
CA VAL A 390 -11.79 -8.41 -1.07
C VAL A 390 -11.26 -7.51 -2.18
N SER A 391 -10.57 -8.07 -3.18
CA SER A 391 -10.07 -7.31 -4.32
C SER A 391 -11.19 -6.58 -5.09
N GLN A 392 -12.30 -7.28 -5.37
CA GLN A 392 -13.45 -6.72 -6.05
C GLN A 392 -14.13 -5.61 -5.22
N SER A 393 -14.33 -5.85 -3.92
CA SER A 393 -14.88 -4.88 -2.97
C SER A 393 -14.01 -3.62 -2.88
N LYS A 394 -12.68 -3.77 -2.83
CA LYS A 394 -11.74 -2.65 -2.79
C LYS A 394 -11.78 -1.82 -4.07
N VAL A 395 -11.79 -2.45 -5.25
CA VAL A 395 -11.93 -1.75 -6.53
C VAL A 395 -13.28 -1.00 -6.60
N ALA A 396 -14.37 -1.60 -6.11
CA ALA A 396 -15.69 -0.96 -6.10
C ALA A 396 -15.71 0.32 -5.25
N LYS A 397 -15.03 0.35 -4.11
CA LYS A 397 -15.02 1.48 -3.16
C LYS A 397 -14.23 2.71 -3.62
N ILE A 398 -13.37 2.60 -4.64
CA ILE A 398 -12.51 3.71 -5.12
C ILE A 398 -13.32 4.94 -5.53
N ASP A 399 -14.52 4.76 -6.08
CA ASP A 399 -15.38 5.87 -6.50
C ASP A 399 -15.80 6.79 -5.33
N GLY A 400 -15.71 6.30 -4.08
CA GLY A 400 -15.99 7.07 -2.87
C GLY A 400 -14.81 7.90 -2.35
N PHE A 401 -13.64 7.85 -2.98
CA PHE A 401 -12.47 8.64 -2.56
C PHE A 401 -12.58 10.08 -3.04
N VAL A 402 -13.23 10.93 -2.25
CA VAL A 402 -13.46 12.35 -2.57
C VAL A 402 -12.14 13.14 -2.51
N PRO A 403 -11.90 14.10 -3.43
CA PRO A 403 -12.78 14.54 -4.51
C PRO A 403 -12.63 13.78 -5.84
N ASP A 404 -11.60 12.94 -6.00
CA ASP A 404 -11.19 12.41 -7.31
C ASP A 404 -11.61 10.97 -7.59
N GLY A 405 -12.52 10.39 -6.82
CA GLY A 405 -12.83 8.95 -6.84
C GLY A 405 -13.10 8.40 -8.25
N VAL A 406 -13.83 9.15 -9.09
CA VAL A 406 -14.11 8.79 -10.49
C VAL A 406 -12.82 8.74 -11.34
N TYR A 407 -11.92 9.72 -11.17
CA TYR A 407 -10.62 9.77 -11.83
C TYR A 407 -9.74 8.60 -11.38
N LEU A 408 -9.68 8.36 -10.06
CA LEU A 408 -8.91 7.28 -9.45
C LEU A 408 -9.41 5.90 -9.91
N LYS A 409 -10.73 5.70 -9.99
CA LYS A 409 -11.32 4.46 -10.48
C LYS A 409 -10.97 4.21 -11.94
N ARG A 410 -11.09 5.23 -12.79
CA ARG A 410 -10.73 5.11 -14.21
C ARG A 410 -9.25 4.79 -14.38
N LEU A 411 -8.36 5.48 -13.67
CA LEU A 411 -6.93 5.19 -13.66
C LEU A 411 -6.66 3.73 -13.27
N THR A 412 -7.29 3.27 -12.18
CA THR A 412 -7.12 1.91 -11.67
C THR A 412 -7.55 0.85 -12.68
N LEU A 413 -8.72 1.04 -13.31
CA LEU A 413 -9.22 0.16 -14.37
C LEU A 413 -8.32 0.19 -15.62
N ALA A 414 -7.81 1.37 -16.00
CA ALA A 414 -6.93 1.54 -17.14
C ALA A 414 -5.59 0.82 -16.94
N LEU A 415 -4.93 1.02 -15.80
CA LEU A 415 -3.67 0.36 -15.44
C LEU A 415 -3.86 -1.15 -15.30
N GLY A 416 -4.92 -1.58 -14.62
CA GLY A 416 -5.26 -3.00 -14.48
C GLY A 416 -5.46 -3.68 -15.82
N ARG A 417 -6.17 -3.03 -16.76
CA ARG A 417 -6.35 -3.52 -18.13
C ARG A 417 -5.03 -3.54 -18.91
N LEU A 418 -4.22 -2.48 -18.83
CA LEU A 418 -2.92 -2.42 -19.48
C LEU A 418 -2.02 -3.59 -19.06
N PHE A 419 -1.89 -3.81 -17.75
CA PHE A 419 -1.09 -4.91 -17.23
C PHE A 419 -1.71 -6.27 -17.56
N TYR A 420 -3.04 -6.44 -17.50
CA TYR A 420 -3.68 -7.67 -17.94
C TYR A 420 -3.38 -8.02 -19.40
N LEU A 421 -3.42 -7.03 -20.31
CA LEU A 421 -3.06 -7.23 -21.71
C LEU A 421 -1.60 -7.67 -21.86
N LYS A 422 -0.67 -7.02 -21.16
CA LYS A 422 0.75 -7.41 -21.18
C LYS A 422 1.01 -8.81 -20.60
N HIS A 423 0.34 -9.18 -19.50
CA HIS A 423 0.49 -10.50 -18.87
C HIS A 423 -0.10 -11.63 -19.70
N THR A 424 -1.05 -11.31 -20.58
CA THR A 424 -1.87 -12.32 -21.25
C THR A 424 -1.81 -12.28 -22.78
N ASP A 425 -0.80 -11.61 -23.33
CA ASP A 425 -0.48 -11.68 -24.75
C ASP A 425 -0.01 -13.08 -25.12
N SER A 426 -0.77 -13.79 -25.96
CA SER A 426 -0.43 -15.14 -26.40
C SER A 426 0.89 -15.18 -27.18
N ALA A 427 1.26 -14.08 -27.85
CA ALA A 427 2.53 -13.95 -28.55
C ALA A 427 3.70 -13.53 -27.63
N ALA A 428 3.45 -13.39 -26.32
CA ALA A 428 4.46 -12.92 -25.38
C ALA A 428 5.71 -13.81 -25.38
N THR A 429 6.84 -13.16 -25.57
CA THR A 429 8.19 -13.76 -25.52
C THR A 429 8.72 -13.92 -24.10
N LEU A 430 7.99 -13.34 -23.12
CA LEU A 430 8.38 -13.22 -21.71
C LEU A 430 9.80 -12.64 -21.52
N GLY A 431 10.26 -11.79 -22.45
CA GLY A 431 11.50 -11.02 -22.29
C GLY A 431 11.39 -10.00 -21.14
N GLU A 432 10.21 -9.40 -21.02
CA GLU A 432 9.82 -8.52 -19.92
C GLU A 432 8.65 -9.18 -19.16
N PRO A 433 8.92 -10.21 -18.35
CA PRO A 433 7.86 -10.93 -17.67
C PRO A 433 7.30 -10.05 -16.54
N GLU A 434 5.98 -10.15 -16.36
CA GLU A 434 5.22 -9.49 -15.30
C GLU A 434 5.42 -7.97 -15.19
N PRO A 435 5.15 -7.20 -16.26
CA PRO A 435 5.07 -5.75 -16.16
C PRO A 435 3.82 -5.39 -15.36
N ASN A 436 4.01 -4.80 -14.18
CA ASN A 436 2.92 -4.48 -13.25
C ASN A 436 3.14 -3.21 -12.42
N HIS A 437 4.16 -2.45 -12.76
CA HIS A 437 4.42 -1.13 -12.22
C HIS A 437 4.98 -0.24 -13.32
N PHE A 438 4.97 1.06 -13.10
CA PHE A 438 5.44 2.03 -14.07
C PHE A 438 6.34 3.07 -13.44
N PHE A 439 7.06 3.81 -14.27
CA PHE A 439 7.80 4.98 -13.83
C PHE A 439 7.54 6.14 -14.78
N THR A 440 7.58 7.35 -14.24
CA THR A 440 7.32 8.59 -14.98
C THR A 440 8.10 9.74 -14.36
N LYS A 441 7.92 10.96 -14.89
CA LYS A 441 8.57 12.18 -14.42
C LYS A 441 7.52 13.14 -13.85
N PRO A 442 7.33 13.21 -12.52
CA PRO A 442 6.27 14.02 -11.91
C PRO A 442 6.39 15.53 -12.19
N SER A 443 7.61 16.05 -12.26
CA SER A 443 7.87 17.48 -12.57
C SER A 443 7.40 17.87 -13.97
N GLU A 444 7.61 17.00 -14.96
CA GLU A 444 7.09 17.18 -16.32
C GLU A 444 5.55 17.06 -16.34
N LEU A 445 4.98 16.10 -15.60
CA LEU A 445 3.52 15.96 -15.47
C LEU A 445 2.87 17.22 -14.87
N LYS A 446 3.46 17.75 -13.79
CA LYS A 446 3.00 18.99 -13.14
C LYS A 446 3.02 20.17 -14.10
N SER A 447 4.08 20.27 -14.92
CA SER A 447 4.20 21.29 -15.96
C SER A 447 3.15 21.15 -17.07
N LEU A 448 2.71 19.91 -17.38
CA LEU A 448 1.67 19.63 -18.38
C LEU A 448 0.24 19.80 -17.88
N SER A 449 -0.01 19.53 -16.59
CA SER A 449 -1.32 19.64 -15.95
C SER A 449 -1.23 19.53 -14.42
N ASN A 450 -1.52 20.64 -13.73
CA ASN A 450 -1.67 20.64 -12.27
C ASN A 450 -2.83 19.74 -11.81
N GLU A 451 -3.90 19.63 -12.60
CA GLU A 451 -5.02 18.73 -12.31
C GLU A 451 -4.60 17.26 -12.34
N ALA A 452 -3.84 16.84 -13.35
CA ALA A 452 -3.31 15.47 -13.42
C ALA A 452 -2.35 15.17 -12.27
N MET A 453 -1.47 16.12 -11.94
CA MET A 453 -0.56 15.96 -10.79
C MET A 453 -1.34 15.80 -9.48
N ARG A 454 -2.38 16.60 -9.26
CA ARG A 454 -3.27 16.48 -8.09
C ARG A 454 -3.94 15.10 -8.02
N VAL A 455 -4.47 14.59 -9.14
CA VAL A 455 -5.07 13.23 -9.19
C VAL A 455 -4.03 12.15 -8.89
N LEU A 456 -2.79 12.30 -9.38
CA LEU A 456 -1.69 11.37 -9.07
C LEU A 456 -1.34 11.38 -7.58
N GLU A 457 -1.25 12.56 -6.97
CA GLU A 457 -1.01 12.73 -5.52
C GLU A 457 -2.14 12.10 -4.70
N HIS A 458 -3.41 12.29 -5.10
CA HIS A 458 -4.56 11.65 -4.48
C HIS A 458 -4.56 10.12 -4.66
N ALA A 459 -4.09 9.61 -5.80
CA ALA A 459 -3.95 8.18 -6.01
C ALA A 459 -2.97 7.56 -5.01
N VAL A 460 -1.90 8.27 -4.68
CA VAL A 460 -0.95 7.88 -3.63
C VAL A 460 -1.57 8.01 -2.24
N MET A 461 -2.22 9.14 -1.94
CA MET A 461 -2.86 9.41 -0.66
C MET A 461 -3.89 8.37 -0.26
N HIS A 462 -4.71 7.91 -1.22
CA HIS A 462 -5.70 6.87 -1.00
C HIS A 462 -5.15 5.45 -1.17
N ASN A 463 -3.83 5.27 -1.26
CA ASN A 463 -3.18 3.98 -1.43
C ASN A 463 -3.72 3.20 -2.66
N VAL A 464 -4.22 3.91 -3.69
CA VAL A 464 -4.56 3.33 -5.01
C VAL A 464 -3.27 3.00 -5.76
N LEU A 465 -2.33 3.95 -5.70
CA LEU A 465 -0.94 3.77 -6.09
C LEU A 465 -0.05 3.83 -4.85
N GLN A 466 1.04 3.09 -4.89
CA GLN A 466 2.16 3.22 -3.96
C GLN A 466 3.40 3.55 -4.77
N PHE A 467 4.37 4.22 -4.14
CA PHE A 467 5.61 4.62 -4.80
C PHE A 467 6.83 4.12 -4.02
N ASP A 468 7.93 3.93 -4.73
CA ASP A 468 9.25 3.76 -4.11
C ASP A 468 10.18 4.86 -4.59
N MET A 469 11.02 5.33 -3.67
CA MET A 469 12.18 6.15 -4.02
C MET A 469 13.20 5.27 -4.78
N PRO A 470 13.77 5.74 -5.90
CA PRO A 470 14.73 4.96 -6.68
C PRO A 470 15.91 4.49 -5.82
N THR A 471 16.21 3.19 -5.84
CA THR A 471 17.31 2.60 -5.04
C THR A 471 18.72 2.96 -5.54
N LYS A 472 18.85 3.77 -6.59
CA LYS A 472 20.14 4.20 -7.16
C LYS A 472 20.01 5.62 -7.72
N GLU A 473 20.49 6.60 -6.95
CA GLU A 473 20.86 7.91 -7.48
C GLU A 473 22.08 7.72 -8.39
N LYS A 474 21.85 7.59 -9.70
CA LYS A 474 22.91 7.82 -10.67
C LYS A 474 22.87 9.31 -11.01
N ASN A 475 23.95 9.99 -10.60
CA ASN A 475 24.29 11.39 -10.89
C ASN A 475 23.63 11.93 -12.17
N ASP A 476 22.96 13.08 -12.05
CA ASP A 476 22.45 13.95 -13.12
C ASP A 476 21.33 13.43 -14.05
N SER A 477 20.48 12.50 -13.60
CA SER A 477 19.33 12.06 -14.41
C SER A 477 17.99 12.50 -13.80
N ILE A 478 17.14 13.10 -14.66
CA ILE A 478 15.79 13.62 -14.38
C ILE A 478 15.06 12.74 -13.35
N GLU A 479 14.56 13.36 -12.28
CA GLU A 479 13.87 12.69 -11.18
C GLU A 479 12.69 11.87 -11.71
N THR A 480 12.84 10.55 -11.69
CA THR A 480 11.79 9.60 -12.04
C THR A 480 11.30 8.92 -10.78
N THR A 481 10.00 8.67 -10.73
CA THR A 481 9.36 8.01 -9.59
C THR A 481 8.70 6.74 -10.07
N ASP A 482 8.94 5.64 -9.35
CA ASP A 482 8.33 4.34 -9.61
C ASP A 482 7.00 4.25 -8.87
N TYR A 483 5.92 3.91 -9.59
CA TYR A 483 4.57 3.75 -9.08
C TYR A 483 4.05 2.35 -9.36
N HIS A 484 3.32 1.76 -8.43
CA HIS A 484 2.61 0.51 -8.65
C HIS A 484 1.19 0.57 -8.11
N LEU A 485 0.28 -0.19 -8.74
CA LEU A 485 -1.04 -0.43 -8.16
C LEU A 485 -0.86 -1.14 -6.81
N ASN A 486 -1.70 -0.78 -5.85
CA ASN A 486 -1.82 -1.57 -4.63
C ASN A 486 -2.18 -3.02 -5.00
N HIS A 487 -1.41 -3.97 -4.51
CA HIS A 487 -1.54 -5.38 -4.91
C HIS A 487 -2.86 -6.01 -4.48
N ILE A 488 -3.62 -5.35 -3.61
CA ILE A 488 -4.96 -5.78 -3.22
C ILE A 488 -5.89 -5.84 -4.44
N PHE A 489 -5.61 -5.07 -5.50
CA PHE A 489 -6.38 -5.08 -6.74
C PHE A 489 -5.95 -6.18 -7.74
N CYS A 490 -4.81 -6.85 -7.52
CA CYS A 490 -4.27 -7.82 -8.47
C CYS A 490 -5.24 -8.99 -8.79
N PRO A 491 -5.94 -9.59 -7.81
CA PRO A 491 -6.92 -10.66 -8.09
C PRO A 491 -8.06 -10.21 -9.00
N TYR A 492 -8.61 -9.00 -8.80
CA TYR A 492 -9.66 -8.43 -9.65
C TYR A 492 -9.20 -8.31 -11.11
N PHE A 493 -7.97 -7.81 -11.32
CA PHE A 493 -7.41 -7.62 -12.66
C PHE A 493 -6.77 -8.88 -13.27
N LYS A 494 -6.66 -9.97 -12.51
CA LYS A 494 -5.96 -11.19 -12.92
C LYS A 494 -4.51 -10.92 -13.37
N ILE A 495 -3.79 -10.13 -12.58
CA ILE A 495 -2.38 -9.76 -12.82
C ILE A 495 -1.46 -10.23 -11.68
N SER A 496 -0.16 -10.21 -11.92
CA SER A 496 0.84 -10.60 -10.92
C SER A 496 0.87 -9.64 -9.73
N HIS A 497 0.85 -10.20 -8.52
CA HIS A 497 1.09 -9.51 -7.24
C HIS A 497 2.59 -9.38 -6.92
N ARG A 498 3.48 -9.86 -7.79
CA ARG A 498 4.94 -9.80 -7.60
C ARG A 498 5.50 -8.65 -8.41
N ARG A 499 6.38 -7.81 -7.86
CA ARG A 499 7.01 -6.73 -8.63
C ARG A 499 8.22 -7.24 -9.40
N LYS A 500 8.17 -7.19 -10.75
CA LYS A 500 9.23 -7.75 -11.62
C LYS A 500 9.75 -6.79 -12.67
N ARG A 501 8.90 -6.25 -13.54
CA ARG A 501 9.31 -5.29 -14.59
C ARG A 501 8.47 -4.02 -14.54
N LYS A 502 9.13 -2.89 -14.83
CA LYS A 502 8.49 -1.58 -14.95
C LYS A 502 8.34 -1.14 -16.39
N LEU A 503 7.27 -0.42 -16.65
CA LEU A 503 7.00 0.27 -17.91
C LEU A 503 7.30 1.77 -17.75
N TYR A 504 7.94 2.40 -18.73
CA TYR A 504 7.94 3.86 -18.78
C TYR A 504 6.58 4.35 -19.29
N ILE A 505 5.93 5.25 -18.57
CA ILE A 505 4.75 5.96 -19.07
C ILE A 505 5.13 7.43 -19.22
N ASP A 506 5.10 7.90 -20.47
CA ASP A 506 5.37 9.30 -20.78
C ASP A 506 4.38 10.22 -20.05
N PRO A 507 4.83 11.37 -19.52
CA PRO A 507 3.95 12.31 -18.83
C PRO A 507 2.70 12.72 -19.64
N LYS A 508 2.78 12.76 -20.98
CA LYS A 508 1.61 13.03 -21.84
C LYS A 508 0.58 11.90 -21.81
N ASP A 509 1.05 10.66 -21.89
CA ASP A 509 0.19 9.47 -21.81
C ASP A 509 -0.40 9.34 -20.41
N LEU A 510 0.40 9.58 -19.36
CA LEU A 510 -0.05 9.54 -17.97
C LEU A 510 -1.12 10.60 -17.69
N LYS A 511 -0.96 11.83 -18.21
CA LYS A 511 -2.01 12.86 -18.15
C LYS A 511 -3.33 12.34 -18.73
N ILE A 512 -3.31 11.66 -19.87
CA ILE A 512 -4.52 11.09 -20.49
C ILE A 512 -5.10 10.00 -19.60
N LEU A 513 -4.28 9.11 -19.02
CA LEU A 513 -4.74 8.08 -18.09
C LEU A 513 -5.41 8.66 -16.84
N LEU A 514 -4.90 9.78 -16.33
CA LEU A 514 -5.41 10.44 -15.13
C LEU A 514 -6.70 11.23 -15.42
N VAL A 515 -6.67 12.17 -16.36
CA VAL A 515 -7.73 13.17 -16.56
C VAL A 515 -8.39 13.13 -17.94
N GLY A 516 -7.95 12.26 -18.85
CA GLY A 516 -8.51 12.13 -20.21
C GLY A 516 -9.89 11.45 -20.27
N ASN A 517 -10.52 11.48 -21.44
CA ASN A 517 -11.77 10.75 -21.68
C ASN A 517 -11.53 9.27 -22.00
N ASN A 518 -12.58 8.43 -21.92
CA ASN A 518 -12.47 6.98 -22.10
C ASN A 518 -11.89 6.56 -23.47
N SER A 519 -12.23 7.29 -24.54
CA SER A 519 -11.73 6.98 -25.89
C SER A 519 -10.21 7.20 -25.98
N ASP A 520 -9.71 8.29 -25.40
CA ASP A 520 -8.27 8.60 -25.46
C ASP A 520 -7.47 7.70 -24.51
N VAL A 521 -8.02 7.38 -23.34
CA VAL A 521 -7.46 6.36 -22.44
C VAL A 521 -7.32 5.02 -23.16
N ASP A 522 -8.34 4.59 -23.90
CA ASP A 522 -8.29 3.33 -24.67
C ASP A 522 -7.20 3.32 -25.74
N LYS A 523 -6.97 4.46 -26.41
CA LYS A 523 -5.88 4.58 -27.40
C LYS A 523 -4.51 4.46 -26.73
N VAL A 524 -4.32 5.13 -25.58
CA VAL A 524 -3.07 5.05 -24.80
C VAL A 524 -2.81 3.63 -24.33
N ILE A 525 -3.82 2.94 -23.76
CA ILE A 525 -3.67 1.55 -23.33
C ILE A 525 -3.24 0.64 -24.50
N LYS A 526 -3.87 0.77 -25.67
CA LYS A 526 -3.52 -0.02 -26.86
C LYS A 526 -2.09 0.27 -27.33
N SER A 527 -1.70 1.55 -27.33
CA SER A 527 -0.34 1.96 -27.70
C SER A 527 0.70 1.34 -26.75
N LEU A 528 0.53 1.54 -25.44
CA LEU A 528 1.45 1.02 -24.42
C LEU A 528 1.48 -0.51 -24.38
N ALA A 529 0.34 -1.19 -24.59
CA ALA A 529 0.28 -2.64 -24.68
C ALA A 529 1.07 -3.18 -25.88
N ASN A 530 1.00 -2.49 -27.03
CA ASN A 530 1.65 -2.90 -28.28
C ASN A 530 3.12 -2.47 -28.40
N GLN A 531 3.61 -1.55 -27.58
CA GLN A 531 5.04 -1.26 -27.46
C GLN A 531 5.76 -2.55 -27.06
N GLN A 532 6.34 -3.25 -28.03
CA GLN A 532 7.32 -4.30 -27.79
C GLN A 532 8.57 -3.58 -27.31
N GLY A 533 8.92 -3.76 -26.03
CA GLY A 533 9.95 -2.99 -25.31
C GLY A 533 11.04 -2.44 -26.22
N ASP A 534 10.93 -1.16 -26.56
CA ASP A 534 12.09 -0.40 -26.98
C ASP A 534 12.99 -0.35 -25.77
N VAL A 535 14.03 -1.15 -25.89
CA VAL A 535 15.11 -1.26 -24.94
C VAL A 535 15.70 0.15 -24.78
N ILE A 536 15.36 0.83 -23.68
CA ILE A 536 16.29 1.78 -23.05
C ILE A 536 17.41 0.91 -22.43
N GLN A 537 18.23 0.32 -23.30
CA GLN A 537 19.62 0.07 -22.95
C GLN A 537 20.24 1.44 -22.95
N GLY A 538 20.80 1.84 -21.81
CA GLY A 538 21.78 2.91 -21.81
C GLY A 538 22.85 2.57 -22.83
N VAL A 539 22.77 3.19 -24.01
CA VAL A 539 23.96 3.53 -24.78
C VAL A 539 24.53 4.72 -24.05
N ILE A 540 25.27 4.40 -22.98
CA ILE A 540 26.22 5.34 -22.44
C ILE A 540 27.32 5.42 -23.49
N ASN A 541 27.36 6.51 -24.25
CA ASN A 541 28.46 6.85 -25.13
C ASN A 541 29.66 7.27 -24.26
N PHE A 542 30.27 6.29 -23.57
CA PHE A 542 31.64 6.40 -23.10
C PHE A 542 32.54 5.95 -24.23
N PHE A 543 32.93 6.89 -25.09
CA PHE A 543 34.24 7.00 -25.76
C PHE A 543 34.10 8.17 -26.73
N GLY A 544 34.64 9.32 -26.32
CA GLY A 544 35.04 10.32 -27.29
C GLY A 544 36.10 9.69 -28.20
N ASN A 545 35.91 9.83 -29.50
CA ASN A 545 37.05 9.95 -30.40
C ASN A 545 36.93 11.31 -31.07
N ASP A 546 37.92 12.09 -30.71
CA ASP A 546 38.26 13.43 -31.10
C ASP A 546 38.47 13.55 -32.63
N LEU A 547 38.28 14.78 -33.12
CA LEU A 547 38.94 15.38 -34.29
C LEU A 547 38.68 14.79 -35.70
N SER A 548 37.91 15.56 -36.48
CA SER A 548 38.28 16.14 -37.80
C SER A 548 37.02 16.28 -38.68
N GLY A 549 36.65 17.43 -39.25
CA GLY A 549 37.23 18.76 -39.24
C GLY A 549 36.45 19.70 -40.16
N LYS A 550 36.86 20.97 -40.07
CA LYS A 550 36.70 22.09 -41.02
C LYS A 550 35.38 22.89 -41.04
N ILE A 551 35.53 24.02 -40.34
CA ILE A 551 34.97 25.39 -40.46
C ILE A 551 33.50 25.55 -40.09
#